data_AF-S7UN81-F1
#
_entry.id   AF-S7UN81-F1
#
_cell.length_a   1.000
_cell.length_b   1.000
_cell.length_c   1.000
_cell.angle_alpha   90.00
_cell.angle_beta   90.00
_cell.angle_gamma   90.00
#
_symmetry.space_group_name_H-M   'P 1'
#
loop_
_entity.id
_entity.type
_entity.pdbx_description
1 polymer ?
#
loop_
_entity_poly.entity_id
_entity_poly.type
_entity_poly.pdbx_seq_one_letter_code
_entity_poly.pdbx_strand_id
1 'polypeptide(L)'
;MAARSLRVRRLCLFILAICVLRAAETVVATNDNHIGEESSEFLEWHGGKVTAREMWTAAFGPDGNAEMQATLRYSLPPRPDVTKVKPEVYEIAKNPPDDIFELASAVPFTFFLPDKDGSYVVFIQLDKMDMDTLKGVSTEHIVDFIRYIGCVYFGAIDGRPDSRIKVVLDCGELQFSSLWFLGGLSTINVIARALDNLQNLLGERTSDIVIINTSAVLQAMLETVKALMPSNMHLLVLGGPEEYVPQLQELIGKESLPQEYGGTALAAIGESPMALAMEQQIQVFMESRDGGSIMQNETQ
;
A
#
# COMPACT_ATOMS: atom_id res chain seq x y z
N MET A 1 -6.02 30.96 14.73
CA MET A 1 -6.42 30.30 13.46
C MET A 1 -5.96 28.84 13.37
N ALA A 2 -4.72 28.50 13.76
CA ALA A 2 -4.19 27.13 13.73
C ALA A 2 -5.10 26.03 14.34
N ALA A 3 -5.82 26.31 15.43
CA ALA A 3 -6.74 25.33 16.03
C ALA A 3 -7.98 24.98 15.15
N ARG A 4 -8.33 25.79 14.15
CA ARG A 4 -9.38 25.45 13.17
C ARG A 4 -8.84 24.55 12.06
N SER A 5 -7.65 24.82 11.51
CA SER A 5 -7.07 23.93 10.48
C SER A 5 -6.76 22.53 11.02
N LEU A 6 -6.37 22.39 12.30
CA LEU A 6 -6.12 21.08 12.92
C LEU A 6 -7.39 20.23 13.07
N ARG A 7 -8.52 20.83 13.48
CA ARG A 7 -9.82 20.13 13.56
C ARG A 7 -10.36 19.73 12.18
N VAL A 8 -10.02 20.53 11.18
CA VAL A 8 -10.50 20.35 9.80
C VAL A 8 -9.63 19.34 9.03
N ARG A 9 -8.30 19.32 9.20
CA ARG A 9 -7.46 18.19 8.72
C ARG A 9 -7.86 16.86 9.36
N ARG A 10 -8.18 16.87 10.66
CA ARG A 10 -8.77 15.70 11.34
C ARG A 10 -10.11 15.31 10.72
N LEU A 11 -10.93 16.27 10.26
CA LEU A 11 -12.17 16.00 9.52
C LEU A 11 -11.90 15.36 8.14
N CYS A 12 -10.80 15.70 7.46
CA CYS A 12 -10.45 15.14 6.15
C CYS A 12 -9.97 13.70 6.20
N LEU A 13 -9.00 13.45 7.06
CA LEU A 13 -8.61 12.09 7.43
C LEU A 13 -9.83 11.32 7.96
N PHE A 14 -10.79 12.02 8.57
CA PHE A 14 -12.03 11.44 9.07
C PHE A 14 -13.04 11.05 7.98
N ILE A 15 -12.98 11.59 6.76
CA ILE A 15 -13.84 11.11 5.66
C ILE A 15 -13.11 10.07 4.80
N LEU A 16 -11.80 10.23 4.59
CA LEU A 16 -10.93 9.21 3.97
C LEU A 16 -11.02 7.84 4.68
N ALA A 17 -11.15 7.86 6.00
CA ALA A 17 -11.21 6.64 6.81
C ALA A 17 -12.64 6.10 7.05
N ILE A 18 -13.73 6.71 6.53
CA ILE A 18 -15.07 6.09 6.62
C ILE A 18 -15.16 4.89 5.67
N CYS A 19 -14.40 4.92 4.58
CA CYS A 19 -14.52 3.92 3.52
C CYS A 19 -14.03 2.53 3.96
N VAL A 20 -13.27 2.43 5.06
CA VAL A 20 -12.49 1.24 5.41
C VAL A 20 -13.31 0.31 6.32
N LEU A 21 -13.74 -0.86 5.76
CA LEU A 21 -13.99 -2.20 6.39
C LEU A 21 -15.43 -2.81 6.50
N ARG A 22 -15.71 -3.98 5.84
CA ARG A 22 -16.25 -5.27 6.41
C ARG A 22 -16.63 -6.43 5.42
N ALA A 23 -15.98 -7.62 5.48
CA ALA A 23 -16.53 -9.00 5.22
C ALA A 23 -15.54 -10.19 5.47
N ALA A 24 -16.00 -11.45 5.38
CA ALA A 24 -15.23 -12.73 5.39
C ALA A 24 -15.98 -13.83 4.56
N GLU A 25 -15.58 -15.10 4.33
CA GLU A 25 -14.56 -16.02 4.89
C GLU A 25 -14.05 -17.06 3.82
N THR A 26 -12.95 -17.81 4.10
CA THR A 26 -12.53 -19.15 3.54
C THR A 26 -12.11 -19.29 2.03
N VAL A 27 -11.16 -20.15 1.56
CA VAL A 27 -10.18 -21.12 2.14
C VAL A 27 -8.99 -21.48 1.17
N VAL A 28 -7.73 -21.36 1.67
CA VAL A 28 -6.46 -22.17 1.56
C VAL A 28 -5.93 -22.88 0.26
N ALA A 29 -4.60 -22.74 0.01
CA ALA A 29 -3.55 -23.72 -0.43
C ALA A 29 -2.75 -23.38 -1.73
N THR A 30 -1.42 -23.61 -1.94
CA THR A 30 -0.20 -24.02 -1.14
C THR A 30 1.07 -23.96 -2.02
N ASN A 31 2.24 -23.58 -1.48
CA ASN A 31 3.64 -23.90 -1.90
C ASN A 31 4.15 -23.49 -3.33
N ASP A 32 5.45 -23.34 -3.62
CA ASP A 32 6.69 -23.80 -2.95
C ASP A 32 7.92 -22.85 -3.14
N ASN A 33 9.02 -23.15 -2.44
CA ASN A 33 10.20 -22.28 -2.21
C ASN A 33 11.26 -22.19 -3.33
N HIS A 34 11.99 -21.07 -3.41
CA HIS A 34 13.47 -21.00 -3.22
C HIS A 34 14.03 -19.55 -3.33
N ILE A 35 14.97 -19.18 -2.44
CA ILE A 35 15.63 -17.86 -2.41
C ILE A 35 17.10 -18.02 -2.83
N GLY A 36 17.58 -17.12 -3.70
CA GLY A 36 18.97 -17.07 -4.19
C GLY A 36 19.63 -15.69 -4.02
N GLU A 37 20.96 -15.66 -4.13
CA GLU A 37 21.83 -14.53 -3.78
C GLU A 37 21.82 -13.36 -4.76
N GLU A 38 22.44 -12.24 -4.36
CA GLU A 38 22.52 -11.00 -5.14
C GLU A 38 23.37 -11.16 -6.41
N SER A 39 22.74 -11.00 -7.59
CA SER A 39 23.49 -10.69 -8.81
C SER A 39 23.57 -9.16 -8.99
N SER A 40 24.75 -8.59 -8.78
CA SER A 40 25.07 -7.22 -9.22
C SER A 40 25.34 -7.20 -10.74
N GLU A 41 24.36 -7.66 -11.52
CA GLU A 41 24.46 -7.74 -12.98
C GLU A 41 24.34 -6.35 -13.59
N PHE A 42 25.43 -5.93 -14.24
CA PHE A 42 25.40 -4.81 -15.18
C PHE A 42 24.77 -5.30 -16.47
N LEU A 43 23.69 -4.63 -16.88
CA LEU A 43 23.02 -4.90 -18.15
C LEU A 43 23.51 -3.89 -19.19
N GLU A 44 23.59 -4.32 -20.46
CA GLU A 44 23.95 -3.44 -21.56
C GLU A 44 22.70 -2.70 -22.06
N TRP A 45 22.74 -1.37 -22.07
CA TRP A 45 21.66 -0.51 -22.52
C TRP A 45 22.21 0.66 -23.34
N HIS A 46 21.68 0.88 -24.55
CA HIS A 46 22.13 1.90 -25.51
C HIS A 46 23.67 2.01 -25.70
N GLY A 47 24.40 0.88 -25.60
CA GLY A 47 25.86 0.85 -25.75
C GLY A 47 26.67 1.24 -24.50
N GLY A 48 26.02 1.40 -23.35
CA GLY A 48 26.65 1.59 -22.04
C GLY A 48 26.31 0.45 -21.07
N LYS A 49 27.08 0.34 -19.98
CA LYS A 49 26.73 -0.49 -18.82
C LYS A 49 25.88 0.31 -17.87
N VAL A 50 24.72 -0.21 -17.51
CA VAL A 50 23.82 0.35 -16.50
C VAL A 50 23.56 -0.70 -15.43
N THR A 51 23.36 -0.26 -14.19
CA THR A 51 22.89 -1.12 -13.11
C THR A 51 21.40 -1.40 -13.28
N ALA A 52 20.93 -2.53 -12.73
CA ALA A 52 19.50 -2.83 -12.68
C ALA A 52 18.68 -1.68 -12.05
N ARG A 53 19.24 -0.94 -11.08
CA ARG A 53 18.55 0.19 -10.43
C ARG A 53 18.42 1.38 -11.37
N GLU A 54 19.46 1.72 -12.12
CA GLU A 54 19.37 2.79 -13.13
C GLU A 54 18.37 2.43 -14.23
N MET A 55 18.31 1.17 -14.68
CA MET A 55 17.30 0.72 -15.64
C MET A 55 15.87 0.81 -15.10
N TRP A 56 15.64 0.34 -13.87
CA TRP A 56 14.33 0.39 -13.23
C TRP A 56 13.88 1.85 -13.03
N THR A 57 14.75 2.69 -12.48
CA THR A 57 14.49 4.13 -12.29
C THR A 57 14.26 4.87 -13.60
N ALA A 58 14.96 4.50 -14.68
CA ALA A 58 14.72 5.10 -15.99
C ALA A 58 13.37 4.65 -16.59
N ALA A 59 13.04 3.35 -16.55
CA ALA A 59 11.78 2.83 -17.09
C ALA A 59 10.54 3.46 -16.43
N PHE A 60 10.63 3.69 -15.12
CA PHE A 60 9.56 4.21 -14.28
C PHE A 60 9.81 5.65 -13.80
N GLY A 61 10.61 6.40 -14.56
CA GLY A 61 10.91 7.81 -14.32
C GLY A 61 10.53 8.71 -15.49
N PRO A 62 10.90 10.01 -15.46
CA PRO A 62 10.56 10.98 -16.50
C PRO A 62 11.07 10.62 -17.91
N ASP A 63 12.17 9.85 -18.00
CA ASP A 63 12.77 9.39 -19.24
C ASP A 63 12.24 8.01 -19.71
N GLY A 64 11.25 7.48 -18.99
CA GLY A 64 10.65 6.17 -19.25
C GLY A 64 9.84 6.11 -20.54
N ASN A 65 9.82 4.93 -21.15
CA ASN A 65 9.02 4.66 -22.34
C ASN A 65 8.25 3.34 -22.23
N ALA A 66 7.24 3.16 -23.09
CA ALA A 66 6.34 2.03 -23.04
C ALA A 66 7.02 0.65 -23.21
N GLU A 67 8.13 0.57 -23.95
CA GLU A 67 8.90 -0.66 -24.14
C GLU A 67 9.63 -1.04 -22.85
N MET A 68 10.38 -0.11 -22.27
CA MET A 68 11.08 -0.30 -20.98
C MET A 68 10.09 -0.67 -19.86
N GLN A 69 8.95 0.03 -19.80
CA GLN A 69 7.90 -0.28 -18.83
C GLN A 69 7.32 -1.66 -19.07
N ALA A 70 7.04 -2.07 -20.31
CA ALA A 70 6.55 -3.41 -20.61
C ALA A 70 7.54 -4.52 -20.18
N THR A 71 8.85 -4.31 -20.37
CA THR A 71 9.89 -5.25 -19.94
C THR A 71 9.99 -5.37 -18.41
N LEU A 72 9.86 -4.26 -17.67
CA LEU A 72 10.12 -4.23 -16.22
C LEU A 72 8.86 -4.18 -15.34
N ARG A 73 7.64 -4.08 -15.89
CA ARG A 73 6.40 -3.96 -15.08
C ARG A 73 6.21 -5.09 -14.08
N TYR A 74 6.58 -6.30 -14.46
CA TYR A 74 6.48 -7.50 -13.62
C TYR A 74 7.79 -7.87 -12.90
N SER A 75 8.77 -6.95 -12.86
CA SER A 75 9.98 -7.11 -12.04
C SER A 75 9.88 -6.32 -10.74
N LEU A 76 10.62 -6.78 -9.73
CA LEU A 76 10.78 -6.06 -8.48
C LEU A 76 11.79 -4.91 -8.64
N PRO A 77 11.67 -3.84 -7.84
CA PRO A 77 12.73 -2.85 -7.72
C PRO A 77 13.99 -3.55 -7.16
N PRO A 78 15.20 -3.19 -7.62
CA PRO A 78 16.42 -3.78 -7.10
C PRO A 78 16.62 -3.44 -5.63
N ARG A 79 16.81 -4.49 -4.80
CA ARG A 79 16.90 -4.46 -3.32
C ARG A 79 17.53 -3.18 -2.78
N PRO A 80 16.95 -2.55 -1.75
CA PRO A 80 17.34 -1.22 -1.32
C PRO A 80 18.73 -1.22 -0.68
N ASP A 81 19.43 -0.10 -0.83
CA ASP A 81 20.64 0.14 -0.04
C ASP A 81 20.23 0.57 1.37
N VAL A 82 20.22 -0.39 2.31
CA VAL A 82 19.78 -0.17 3.70
C VAL A 82 20.57 0.93 4.41
N THR A 83 21.77 1.29 3.96
CA THR A 83 22.56 2.41 4.53
C THR A 83 22.00 3.79 4.14
N LYS A 84 21.15 3.85 3.11
CA LYS A 84 20.48 5.07 2.62
C LYS A 84 19.03 5.19 3.11
N VAL A 85 18.47 4.12 3.68
CA VAL A 85 17.18 4.11 4.37
C VAL A 85 17.35 4.76 5.75
N LYS A 86 16.33 5.47 6.24
CA LYS A 86 16.33 5.99 7.63
C LYS A 86 16.42 4.79 8.60
N PRO A 87 17.39 4.73 9.53
CA PRO A 87 17.56 3.56 10.41
C PRO A 87 16.27 3.16 11.14
N GLU A 88 15.53 4.12 11.72
CA GLU A 88 14.25 3.86 12.40
C GLU A 88 13.24 3.10 11.52
N VAL A 89 13.18 3.38 10.22
CA VAL A 89 12.26 2.72 9.28
C VAL A 89 12.63 1.26 9.10
N TYR A 90 13.92 0.97 8.91
CA TYR A 90 14.41 -0.41 8.79
C TYR A 90 14.30 -1.17 10.13
N GLU A 91 14.54 -0.50 11.26
CA GLU A 91 14.32 -1.08 12.59
C GLU A 91 12.86 -1.45 12.84
N ILE A 92 11.88 -0.69 12.35
CA ILE A 92 10.46 -1.07 12.42
C ILE A 92 10.18 -2.22 11.44
N ALA A 93 10.67 -2.13 10.20
CA ALA A 93 10.44 -3.12 9.16
C ALA A 93 10.90 -4.54 9.57
N LYS A 94 12.03 -4.66 10.27
CA LYS A 94 12.58 -5.96 10.69
C LYS A 94 11.94 -6.55 11.96
N ASN A 95 11.01 -5.86 12.60
CA ASN A 95 10.36 -6.28 13.85
C ASN A 95 8.84 -6.46 13.64
N PRO A 96 8.40 -7.56 12.99
CA PRO A 96 6.99 -7.88 12.81
C PRO A 96 6.23 -8.01 14.14
N PRO A 97 4.99 -7.49 14.22
CA PRO A 97 4.01 -7.90 15.23
C PRO A 97 3.72 -9.40 15.16
N ASP A 98 3.38 -10.02 16.29
CA ASP A 98 3.07 -11.46 16.36
C ASP A 98 1.82 -11.86 15.55
N ASP A 99 0.86 -10.94 15.44
CA ASP A 99 -0.41 -11.10 14.75
C ASP A 99 -0.40 -10.50 13.33
N ILE A 100 0.77 -10.24 12.75
CA ILE A 100 0.91 -9.55 11.46
C ILE A 100 0.10 -10.20 10.33
N PHE A 101 0.07 -11.53 10.26
CA PHE A 101 -0.68 -12.28 9.23
C PHE A 101 -2.19 -12.34 9.50
N GLU A 102 -2.61 -12.31 10.77
CA GLU A 102 -4.02 -12.17 11.15
C GLU A 102 -4.53 -10.80 10.71
N LEU A 103 -3.77 -9.73 11.00
CA LEU A 103 -4.11 -8.36 10.59
C LEU A 103 -4.01 -8.14 9.07
N ALA A 104 -3.06 -8.77 8.38
CA ALA A 104 -2.96 -8.71 6.92
C ALA A 104 -4.13 -9.44 6.22
N SER A 105 -4.59 -10.55 6.78
CA SER A 105 -5.80 -11.24 6.32
C SER A 105 -7.07 -10.42 6.60
N ALA A 106 -7.12 -9.75 7.76
CA ALA A 106 -8.22 -8.89 8.17
C ALA A 106 -8.30 -7.57 7.37
N VAL A 107 -7.16 -7.03 6.93
CA VAL A 107 -7.07 -5.81 6.14
C VAL A 107 -6.48 -6.15 4.76
N PRO A 108 -7.28 -6.68 3.80
CA PRO A 108 -6.83 -6.96 2.44
C PRO A 108 -6.41 -5.67 1.73
N PHE A 109 -5.10 -5.42 1.77
CA PHE A 109 -4.39 -4.52 0.87
C PHE A 109 -3.55 -5.35 -0.11
N THR A 110 -3.30 -4.82 -1.29
CA THR A 110 -2.42 -5.44 -2.29
C THR A 110 -1.58 -4.37 -2.93
N PHE A 111 -0.26 -4.46 -2.77
CA PHE A 111 0.67 -3.76 -3.64
C PHE A 111 0.66 -4.44 -5.02
N PHE A 112 0.32 -3.69 -6.05
CA PHE A 112 0.19 -4.19 -7.41
C PHE A 112 1.41 -3.80 -8.25
N LEU A 113 1.20 -3.46 -9.53
CA LEU A 113 2.24 -3.05 -10.46
C LEU A 113 2.54 -1.55 -10.30
N PRO A 114 3.74 -1.08 -10.71
CA PRO A 114 4.02 0.34 -10.83
C PRO A 114 3.18 0.96 -11.96
N ASP A 115 2.69 2.17 -11.74
CA ASP A 115 2.07 2.97 -12.77
C ASP A 115 3.09 3.57 -13.75
N LYS A 116 2.59 4.36 -14.71
CA LYS A 116 3.39 5.09 -15.70
C LYS A 116 4.41 6.09 -15.09
N ASP A 117 4.18 6.53 -13.84
CA ASP A 117 4.98 7.52 -13.10
C ASP A 117 5.92 6.85 -12.07
N GLY A 118 5.97 5.51 -12.04
CA GLY A 118 6.79 4.73 -11.12
C GLY A 118 6.33 4.65 -9.66
N SER A 119 5.09 5.06 -9.41
CA SER A 119 4.43 4.88 -8.11
C SER A 119 3.73 3.53 -8.07
N TYR A 120 3.88 2.79 -6.98
CA TYR A 120 3.18 1.51 -6.83
C TYR A 120 1.72 1.73 -6.46
N VAL A 121 0.82 0.99 -7.10
CA VAL A 121 -0.61 1.05 -6.77
C VAL A 121 -0.90 0.11 -5.61
N VAL A 122 -1.56 0.62 -4.57
CA VAL A 122 -2.05 -0.18 -3.44
C VAL A 122 -3.57 -0.23 -3.51
N PHE A 123 -4.12 -1.39 -3.83
CA PHE A 123 -5.56 -1.63 -3.74
C PHE A 123 -5.93 -2.01 -2.30
N ILE A 124 -7.04 -1.50 -1.80
CA ILE A 124 -7.63 -1.89 -0.52
C ILE A 124 -9.11 -2.17 -0.77
N GLN A 125 -9.53 -3.42 -0.62
CA GLN A 125 -10.87 -3.89 -1.00
C GLN A 125 -11.75 -3.93 0.25
N LEU A 126 -12.55 -2.87 0.40
CA LEU A 126 -13.11 -2.47 1.69
C LEU A 126 -14.28 -3.34 2.12
N ASP A 127 -14.99 -3.86 1.12
CA ASP A 127 -16.03 -4.88 1.19
C ASP A 127 -15.49 -6.29 1.47
N LYS A 128 -14.18 -6.53 1.44
CA LYS A 128 -13.56 -7.86 1.67
C LYS A 128 -12.87 -8.02 3.04
N MET A 129 -12.92 -7.00 3.91
CA MET A 129 -12.02 -6.92 5.06
C MET A 129 -12.56 -7.65 6.31
N ASP A 130 -11.90 -8.72 6.77
CA ASP A 130 -12.34 -9.40 7.99
C ASP A 130 -12.13 -8.52 9.23
N MET A 131 -13.11 -8.59 10.10
CA MET A 131 -13.50 -7.46 10.91
C MET A 131 -14.18 -7.87 12.19
N ASP A 132 -14.66 -9.11 12.30
CA ASP A 132 -14.94 -9.64 13.63
C ASP A 132 -13.64 -9.82 14.41
N THR A 133 -12.55 -10.18 13.71
CA THR A 133 -11.15 -9.93 14.10
C THR A 133 -10.93 -8.47 14.53
N LEU A 134 -11.12 -7.49 13.64
CA LEU A 134 -10.84 -6.07 13.94
C LEU A 134 -11.81 -5.38 14.92
N LYS A 135 -12.85 -6.07 15.44
CA LYS A 135 -13.59 -5.60 16.64
C LYS A 135 -12.75 -5.77 17.91
N GLY A 136 -11.92 -6.81 17.97
CA GLY A 136 -11.07 -7.13 19.12
C GLY A 136 -9.75 -6.36 19.13
N VAL A 137 -9.28 -5.92 17.94
CA VAL A 137 -8.01 -5.24 17.77
C VAL A 137 -8.09 -3.77 18.21
N SER A 138 -7.06 -3.31 18.93
CA SER A 138 -7.03 -1.94 19.44
C SER A 138 -6.74 -0.92 18.33
N THR A 139 -7.18 0.33 18.54
CA THR A 139 -6.83 1.48 17.71
C THR A 139 -5.32 1.62 17.49
N GLU A 140 -4.54 1.46 18.56
CA GLU A 140 -3.08 1.68 18.50
C GLU A 140 -2.41 0.56 17.71
N HIS A 141 -2.92 -0.66 17.84
CA HIS A 141 -2.44 -1.83 17.11
C HIS A 141 -2.67 -1.73 15.59
N ILE A 142 -3.84 -1.27 15.14
CA ILE A 142 -4.11 -1.01 13.71
C ILE A 142 -3.19 0.09 13.16
N VAL A 143 -2.88 1.12 13.97
CA VAL A 143 -1.91 2.17 13.61
C VAL A 143 -0.52 1.59 13.41
N ASP A 144 -0.05 0.77 14.35
CA ASP A 144 1.29 0.17 14.30
C ASP A 144 1.42 -0.88 13.19
N PHE A 145 0.34 -1.61 12.88
CA PHE A 145 0.25 -2.49 11.70
C PHE A 145 0.42 -1.73 10.37
N ILE A 146 -0.36 -0.67 10.15
CA ILE A 146 -0.23 0.17 8.94
C ILE A 146 1.17 0.80 8.87
N ARG A 147 1.72 1.23 10.01
CA ARG A 147 3.08 1.77 10.12
C ARG A 147 4.12 0.72 9.71
N TYR A 148 4.00 -0.50 10.22
CA TYR A 148 4.88 -1.62 9.91
C TYR A 148 4.87 -1.97 8.42
N ILE A 149 3.69 -2.16 7.81
CA ILE A 149 3.55 -2.46 6.37
C ILE A 149 4.22 -1.37 5.51
N GLY A 150 4.00 -0.10 5.83
CA GLY A 150 4.69 1.00 5.16
C GLY A 150 6.22 0.96 5.35
N CYS A 151 6.71 0.58 6.53
CA CYS A 151 8.13 0.44 6.79
C CYS A 151 8.77 -0.74 6.05
N VAL A 152 8.07 -1.87 5.89
CA VAL A 152 8.55 -3.01 5.07
C VAL A 152 8.71 -2.57 3.61
N TYR A 153 7.66 -1.97 3.02
CA TYR A 153 7.72 -1.51 1.62
C TYR A 153 8.82 -0.45 1.40
N PHE A 154 8.78 0.65 2.15
CA PHE A 154 9.72 1.78 1.96
C PHE A 154 11.11 1.57 2.58
N GLY A 155 11.29 0.58 3.45
CA GLY A 155 12.55 0.33 4.15
C GLY A 155 13.30 -0.93 3.74
N ALA A 156 12.59 -1.98 3.31
CA ALA A 156 13.17 -3.29 3.00
C ALA A 156 13.01 -3.73 1.53
N ILE A 157 12.05 -3.17 0.77
CA ILE A 157 11.77 -3.63 -0.61
C ILE A 157 12.08 -2.57 -1.69
N ASP A 158 11.46 -1.38 -1.63
CA ASP A 158 11.73 -0.33 -2.64
C ASP A 158 12.92 0.54 -2.22
N GLY A 159 12.81 1.22 -1.06
CA GLY A 159 13.85 2.06 -0.46
C GLY A 159 14.40 3.21 -1.32
N ARG A 160 13.78 3.56 -2.46
CA ARG A 160 14.19 4.75 -3.23
C ARG A 160 13.79 6.03 -2.47
N PRO A 161 14.67 7.05 -2.39
CA PRO A 161 14.37 8.30 -1.67
C PRO A 161 13.14 9.07 -2.18
N ASP A 162 12.71 8.80 -3.40
CA ASP A 162 11.62 9.43 -4.15
C ASP A 162 10.42 8.49 -4.40
N SER A 163 10.45 7.23 -3.95
CA SER A 163 9.34 6.29 -4.12
C SER A 163 8.03 6.82 -3.50
N ARG A 164 6.92 6.56 -4.20
CA ARG A 164 5.56 6.94 -3.83
C ARG A 164 4.57 5.80 -4.13
N ILE A 165 3.40 5.91 -3.53
CA ILE A 165 2.26 5.02 -3.79
C ILE A 165 1.00 5.81 -4.20
N LYS A 166 0.19 5.19 -5.05
CA LYS A 166 -1.22 5.58 -5.30
C LYS A 166 -2.12 4.60 -4.58
N VAL A 167 -3.08 5.05 -3.79
CA VAL A 167 -3.99 4.18 -3.03
C VAL A 167 -5.36 4.15 -3.69
N VAL A 168 -5.86 2.97 -4.03
CA VAL A 168 -7.22 2.75 -4.53
C VAL A 168 -8.04 2.08 -3.43
N LEU A 169 -9.02 2.81 -2.89
CA LEU A 169 -9.97 2.34 -1.89
C LEU A 169 -11.26 1.91 -2.61
N ASP A 170 -11.52 0.60 -2.67
CA ASP A 170 -12.71 0.06 -3.31
C ASP A 170 -13.85 -0.18 -2.31
N CYS A 171 -14.92 0.61 -2.37
CA CYS A 171 -16.05 0.46 -1.46
C CYS A 171 -16.95 -0.76 -1.78
N GLY A 172 -16.77 -1.43 -2.92
CA GLY A 172 -17.62 -2.54 -3.35
C GLY A 172 -19.11 -2.23 -3.24
N GLU A 173 -19.87 -3.14 -2.63
CA GLU A 173 -21.33 -2.96 -2.38
C GLU A 173 -21.67 -2.34 -1.01
N LEU A 174 -20.71 -1.72 -0.29
CA LEU A 174 -20.90 -1.26 1.09
C LEU A 174 -22.01 -0.18 1.23
N GLN A 175 -23.12 -0.56 1.85
CA GLN A 175 -24.19 0.38 2.23
C GLN A 175 -23.79 1.24 3.42
N PHE A 176 -23.37 2.48 3.14
CA PHE A 176 -22.80 3.43 4.10
C PHE A 176 -23.68 3.77 5.32
N SER A 177 -25.00 3.57 5.25
CA SER A 177 -25.91 3.73 6.38
C SER A 177 -25.59 2.80 7.56
N SER A 178 -24.99 1.63 7.30
CA SER A 178 -24.58 0.67 8.33
C SER A 178 -23.30 1.10 9.08
N LEU A 179 -22.32 1.68 8.38
CA LEU A 179 -21.04 2.14 8.93
C LEU A 179 -21.20 3.25 9.98
N TRP A 180 -22.21 4.11 9.82
CA TRP A 180 -22.47 5.22 10.74
C TRP A 180 -23.02 4.79 12.10
N PHE A 181 -23.85 3.74 12.13
CA PHE A 181 -24.48 3.25 13.37
C PHE A 181 -23.57 2.36 14.21
N LEU A 182 -22.53 1.77 13.61
CA LEU A 182 -21.66 0.78 14.27
C LEU A 182 -20.33 1.37 14.79
N GLY A 183 -20.30 2.69 15.03
CA GLY A 183 -19.18 3.35 15.70
C GLY A 183 -18.05 3.82 14.77
N GLY A 184 -18.27 3.90 13.44
CA GLY A 184 -17.24 4.24 12.46
C GLY A 184 -16.36 5.43 12.84
N LEU A 185 -16.91 6.45 13.53
CA LEU A 185 -16.20 7.64 14.02
C LEU A 185 -14.92 7.33 14.83
N SER A 186 -14.81 6.19 15.50
CA SER A 186 -13.58 5.77 16.19
C SER A 186 -12.55 5.21 15.21
N THR A 187 -12.89 4.15 14.46
CA THR A 187 -12.06 3.49 13.42
C THR A 187 -11.50 4.50 12.42
N ILE A 188 -12.32 5.48 12.07
CA ILE A 188 -11.99 6.63 11.25
C ILE A 188 -10.77 7.42 11.80
N ASN A 189 -10.78 7.71 13.11
CA ASN A 189 -9.68 8.43 13.76
C ASN A 189 -8.41 7.57 13.93
N VAL A 190 -8.51 6.25 13.75
CA VAL A 190 -7.38 5.31 13.80
C VAL A 190 -6.50 5.47 12.57
N ILE A 191 -7.08 5.24 11.39
CA ILE A 191 -6.39 5.31 10.09
C ILE A 191 -5.87 6.72 9.85
N ALA A 192 -6.62 7.74 10.27
CA ALA A 192 -6.18 9.13 10.31
C ALA A 192 -4.83 9.33 11.02
N ARG A 193 -4.65 8.71 12.20
CA ARG A 193 -3.42 8.76 13.00
C ARG A 193 -2.33 7.85 12.44
N ALA A 194 -2.70 6.77 11.77
CA ALA A 194 -1.76 5.87 11.12
C ALA A 194 -1.03 6.57 9.96
N LEU A 195 -1.80 7.23 9.09
CA LEU A 195 -1.27 8.01 7.97
C LEU A 195 -0.44 9.22 8.45
N ASP A 196 -0.88 9.92 9.50
CA ASP A 196 -0.12 11.03 10.10
C ASP A 196 1.20 10.54 10.75
N ASN A 197 1.20 9.41 11.45
CA ASN A 197 2.44 8.77 11.94
C ASN A 197 3.38 8.39 10.80
N LEU A 198 2.84 7.73 9.77
CA LEU A 198 3.60 7.28 8.62
C LEU A 198 4.20 8.47 7.84
N GLN A 199 3.46 9.57 7.71
CA GLN A 199 3.95 10.81 7.09
C GLN A 199 5.09 11.45 7.89
N ASN A 200 4.99 11.48 9.23
CA ASN A 200 6.07 11.99 10.08
C ASN A 200 7.35 11.14 9.95
N LEU A 201 7.21 9.83 9.82
CA LEU A 201 8.33 8.89 9.70
C LEU A 201 8.95 8.85 8.30
N LEU A 202 8.14 8.73 7.24
CA LEU A 202 8.60 8.49 5.86
C LEU A 202 8.63 9.74 4.97
N GLY A 203 8.07 10.85 5.44
CA GLY A 203 7.70 11.99 4.61
C GLY A 203 6.40 11.72 3.85
N GLU A 204 6.03 12.61 2.93
CA GLU A 204 4.83 12.43 2.12
C GLU A 204 5.07 11.46 0.97
N ARG A 205 4.50 10.26 1.10
CA ARG A 205 4.73 9.12 0.19
C ARG A 205 3.51 8.73 -0.64
N THR A 206 2.32 9.20 -0.30
CA THR A 206 1.13 9.00 -1.13
C THR A 206 1.02 10.14 -2.13
N SER A 207 0.87 9.87 -3.44
CA SER A 207 0.58 10.91 -4.44
C SER A 207 -0.92 11.11 -4.62
N ASP A 208 -1.67 10.01 -4.67
CA ASP A 208 -3.09 10.00 -4.97
C ASP A 208 -3.82 9.03 -4.06
N ILE A 209 -5.04 9.39 -3.68
CA ILE A 209 -6.02 8.48 -3.11
C ILE A 209 -7.26 8.53 -4.00
N VAL A 210 -7.66 7.38 -4.53
CA VAL A 210 -8.84 7.21 -5.35
C VAL A 210 -9.82 6.34 -4.60
N ILE A 211 -11.03 6.84 -4.36
CA ILE A 211 -12.10 6.08 -3.71
C ILE A 211 -13.14 5.75 -4.78
N ILE A 212 -13.40 4.48 -5.01
CA ILE A 212 -14.28 3.97 -6.08
C ILE A 212 -15.48 3.21 -5.52
N ASN A 213 -16.48 2.95 -6.36
CA ASN A 213 -17.76 2.35 -5.97
C ASN A 213 -18.49 3.16 -4.87
N THR A 214 -18.30 4.47 -4.87
CA THR A 214 -18.87 5.35 -3.84
C THR A 214 -20.33 5.70 -4.10
N SER A 215 -21.14 5.75 -3.05
CA SER A 215 -22.51 6.29 -3.14
C SER A 215 -22.49 7.82 -3.34
N ALA A 216 -23.50 8.37 -4.01
CA ALA A 216 -23.61 9.83 -4.23
C ALA A 216 -23.62 10.65 -2.92
N VAL A 217 -24.09 10.07 -1.81
CA VAL A 217 -24.03 10.68 -0.47
C VAL A 217 -22.58 10.79 0.01
N LEU A 218 -21.81 9.71 -0.14
CA LEU A 218 -20.39 9.67 0.21
C LEU A 218 -19.56 10.62 -0.66
N GLN A 219 -19.84 10.69 -1.97
CA GLN A 219 -19.22 11.66 -2.88
C GLN A 219 -19.41 13.10 -2.37
N ALA A 220 -20.65 13.53 -2.13
CA ALA A 220 -20.96 14.89 -1.65
C ALA A 220 -20.25 15.22 -0.31
N MET A 221 -20.08 14.22 0.56
CA MET A 221 -19.33 14.37 1.80
C MET A 221 -17.83 14.52 1.59
N LEU A 222 -17.21 13.67 0.75
CA LEU A 222 -15.78 13.72 0.46
C LEU A 222 -15.38 14.94 -0.36
N GLU A 223 -16.22 15.44 -1.26
CA GLU A 223 -16.00 16.69 -1.99
C GLU A 223 -15.78 17.87 -1.04
N THR A 224 -16.54 17.92 0.06
CA THR A 224 -16.37 18.93 1.12
C THR A 224 -15.01 18.82 1.81
N VAL A 225 -14.38 17.64 1.78
CA VAL A 225 -13.09 17.32 2.37
C VAL A 225 -11.90 17.52 1.41
N LYS A 226 -12.10 17.44 0.08
CA LYS A 226 -11.04 17.69 -0.91
C LYS A 226 -10.38 19.06 -0.74
N ALA A 227 -11.15 20.09 -0.43
CA ALA A 227 -10.70 21.49 -0.27
C ALA A 227 -9.69 21.73 0.89
N LEU A 228 -9.32 20.68 1.62
CA LEU A 228 -8.64 20.72 2.91
C LEU A 228 -7.50 19.69 3.00
N MET A 229 -7.33 18.90 1.94
CA MET A 229 -6.18 18.02 1.67
C MET A 229 -4.87 18.82 1.61
N PRO A 230 -3.70 18.19 1.82
CA PRO A 230 -2.42 18.74 1.37
C PRO A 230 -2.47 19.04 -0.14
N SER A 231 -1.87 20.15 -0.57
CA SER A 231 -1.90 20.61 -1.97
C SER A 231 -1.17 19.69 -2.97
N ASN A 232 -0.50 18.67 -2.46
CA ASN A 232 0.41 17.73 -3.10
C ASN A 232 -0.05 16.26 -2.99
N MET A 233 -1.28 16.05 -2.48
CA MET A 233 -1.98 14.77 -2.48
C MET A 233 -3.35 14.96 -3.15
N HIS A 234 -3.62 14.22 -4.22
CA HIS A 234 -4.89 14.30 -4.94
C HIS A 234 -5.91 13.31 -4.35
N LEU A 235 -7.16 13.73 -4.21
CA LEU A 235 -8.27 12.88 -3.80
C LEU A 235 -9.30 12.82 -4.93
N LEU A 236 -9.45 11.63 -5.52
CA LEU A 236 -10.52 11.30 -6.45
C LEU A 236 -11.58 10.46 -5.74
N VAL A 237 -12.83 10.69 -6.08
CA VAL A 237 -13.98 10.04 -5.43
C VAL A 237 -14.99 9.79 -6.53
N LEU A 238 -15.21 8.53 -6.84
CA LEU A 238 -15.81 8.08 -8.09
C LEU A 238 -16.88 7.02 -7.78
N GLY A 239 -17.96 7.02 -8.55
CA GLY A 239 -19.09 6.11 -8.42
C GLY A 239 -18.76 4.73 -8.97
N GLY A 240 -19.67 4.18 -9.77
CA GLY A 240 -19.52 2.86 -10.39
C GLY A 240 -18.53 2.81 -11.56
N PRO A 241 -18.40 1.63 -12.22
CA PRO A 241 -17.39 1.38 -13.25
C PRO A 241 -17.38 2.36 -14.43
N GLU A 242 -18.55 2.87 -14.83
CA GLU A 242 -18.67 3.87 -15.92
C GLU A 242 -17.91 5.18 -15.60
N GLU A 243 -17.78 5.52 -14.31
CA GLU A 243 -17.07 6.71 -13.84
C GLU A 243 -15.62 6.37 -13.48
N TYR A 244 -15.37 5.28 -12.73
CA TYR A 244 -14.03 5.02 -12.21
C TYR A 244 -13.08 4.40 -13.24
N VAL A 245 -13.53 3.53 -14.15
CA VAL A 245 -12.62 2.82 -15.07
C VAL A 245 -11.85 3.77 -15.98
N PRO A 246 -12.47 4.77 -16.64
CA PRO A 246 -11.71 5.72 -17.47
C PRO A 246 -10.69 6.52 -16.66
N GLN A 247 -11.05 6.94 -15.44
CA GLN A 247 -10.20 7.74 -14.55
C GLN A 247 -9.00 6.93 -14.03
N LEU A 248 -9.21 5.67 -13.63
CA LEU A 248 -8.10 4.79 -13.24
C LEU A 248 -7.18 4.53 -14.44
N GLN A 249 -7.73 4.24 -15.62
CA GLN A 249 -6.94 3.99 -16.83
C GLN A 249 -6.06 5.19 -17.21
N GLU A 250 -6.55 6.42 -17.03
CA GLU A 250 -5.78 7.65 -17.25
C GLU A 250 -4.70 7.87 -16.18
N LEU A 251 -5.03 7.67 -14.90
CA LEU A 251 -4.16 7.95 -13.76
C LEU A 251 -3.03 6.93 -13.59
N ILE A 252 -3.33 5.64 -13.74
CA ILE A 252 -2.41 4.51 -13.47
C ILE A 252 -1.85 3.92 -14.76
N GLY A 253 -2.65 3.92 -15.84
CA GLY A 253 -2.35 3.24 -17.09
C GLY A 253 -2.98 1.85 -17.14
N LYS A 254 -3.68 1.56 -18.24
CA LYS A 254 -4.44 0.32 -18.45
C LYS A 254 -3.64 -0.97 -18.20
N GLU A 255 -2.38 -1.00 -18.64
CA GLU A 255 -1.48 -2.16 -18.52
C GLU A 255 -0.95 -2.39 -17.09
N SER A 256 -1.11 -1.41 -16.20
CA SER A 256 -0.75 -1.48 -14.77
C SER A 256 -1.97 -1.62 -13.86
N LEU A 257 -3.15 -1.86 -14.44
CA LEU A 257 -4.40 -2.11 -13.72
C LEU A 257 -4.85 -3.57 -13.83
N PRO A 258 -5.40 -4.18 -12.75
CA PRO A 258 -6.09 -5.48 -12.82
C PRO A 258 -7.32 -5.43 -13.73
N GLN A 259 -7.72 -6.59 -14.26
CA GLN A 259 -8.88 -6.70 -15.15
C GLN A 259 -10.20 -6.31 -14.46
N GLU A 260 -10.35 -6.62 -13.16
CA GLU A 260 -11.52 -6.22 -12.36
C GLU A 260 -11.68 -4.69 -12.19
N TYR A 261 -10.59 -3.94 -12.37
CA TYR A 261 -10.58 -2.48 -12.41
C TYR A 261 -10.52 -1.90 -13.83
N GLY A 262 -10.84 -2.72 -14.84
CA GLY A 262 -10.88 -2.35 -16.26
C GLY A 262 -9.52 -2.27 -16.94
N GLY A 263 -8.47 -2.84 -16.34
CA GLY A 263 -7.14 -2.90 -16.91
C GLY A 263 -6.88 -4.09 -17.84
N THR A 264 -5.61 -4.28 -18.17
CA THR A 264 -5.08 -5.39 -19.01
C THR A 264 -3.92 -6.13 -18.35
N ALA A 265 -3.57 -5.83 -17.10
CA ALA A 265 -2.58 -6.61 -16.38
C ALA A 265 -2.99 -8.09 -16.28
N LEU A 266 -1.97 -8.96 -16.32
CA LEU A 266 -2.13 -10.41 -16.29
C LEU A 266 -2.19 -10.97 -14.86
N ALA A 267 -1.60 -10.26 -13.90
CA ALA A 267 -1.64 -10.64 -12.48
C ALA A 267 -3.00 -10.29 -11.86
N ALA A 268 -3.53 -11.20 -11.03
CA ALA A 268 -4.67 -10.90 -10.17
C ALA A 268 -4.25 -10.02 -8.97
N ILE A 269 -5.25 -9.49 -8.26
CA ILE A 269 -5.04 -8.96 -6.90
C ILE A 269 -4.49 -10.07 -6.00
N GLY A 270 -3.54 -9.74 -5.11
CA GLY A 270 -2.76 -10.70 -4.32
C GLY A 270 -1.58 -11.34 -5.05
N GLU A 271 -1.65 -11.52 -6.38
CA GLU A 271 -0.66 -12.30 -7.16
C GLU A 271 0.40 -11.43 -7.87
N SER A 272 0.45 -10.14 -7.56
CA SER A 272 1.48 -9.24 -8.11
C SER A 272 2.88 -9.62 -7.57
N PRO A 273 3.96 -9.43 -8.35
CA PRO A 273 5.33 -9.64 -7.86
C PRO A 273 5.61 -8.88 -6.55
N MET A 274 5.09 -7.66 -6.41
CA MET A 274 5.26 -6.84 -5.21
C MET A 274 4.44 -7.35 -4.02
N ALA A 275 3.24 -7.91 -4.24
CA ALA A 275 2.44 -8.53 -3.19
C ALA A 275 3.17 -9.76 -2.61
N LEU A 276 3.67 -10.63 -3.49
CA LEU A 276 4.47 -11.80 -3.10
C LEU A 276 5.77 -11.41 -2.37
N ALA A 277 6.45 -10.34 -2.83
CA ALA A 277 7.64 -9.82 -2.16
C ALA A 277 7.35 -9.23 -0.77
N MET A 278 6.21 -8.56 -0.58
CA MET A 278 5.77 -8.07 0.74
C MET A 278 5.57 -9.24 1.71
N GLU A 279 4.81 -10.26 1.31
CA GLU A 279 4.57 -11.45 2.13
C GLU A 279 5.88 -12.19 2.47
N GLN A 280 6.71 -12.45 1.46
CA GLN A 280 8.00 -13.12 1.63
C GLN A 280 8.95 -12.34 2.57
N GLN A 281 8.99 -11.01 2.46
CA GLN A 281 9.86 -10.18 3.30
C GLN A 281 9.40 -10.14 4.76
N ILE A 282 8.07 -10.16 5.00
CA ILE A 282 7.51 -10.27 6.35
C ILE A 282 7.85 -11.64 6.96
N GLN A 283 7.69 -12.72 6.20
CA GLN A 283 8.04 -14.08 6.62
C GLN A 283 9.52 -14.21 7.01
N VAL A 284 10.44 -13.69 6.18
CA VAL A 284 11.89 -13.67 6.46
C VAL A 284 12.21 -12.92 7.76
N PHE A 285 11.51 -11.81 8.06
CA PHE A 285 11.72 -11.08 9.31
C PHE A 285 11.17 -11.82 10.53
N MET A 286 10.04 -12.54 10.40
CA MET A 286 9.52 -13.39 11.49
C MET A 286 10.47 -14.55 11.81
N GLU A 287 10.93 -15.28 10.79
CA GLU A 287 11.88 -16.40 10.97
C GLU A 287 13.20 -15.93 11.59
N SER A 288 13.70 -14.75 11.19
CA SER A 288 14.93 -14.17 11.75
C SER A 288 14.79 -13.81 13.24
N ARG A 289 13.63 -13.31 13.64
CA ARG A 289 13.28 -12.96 15.02
C ARG A 289 13.19 -14.20 15.90
N ASP A 290 12.50 -15.22 15.43
CA ASP A 290 12.23 -16.44 16.18
C ASP A 290 13.50 -17.34 16.28
N GLY A 291 14.29 -17.43 15.21
CA GLY A 291 15.59 -18.11 15.21
C GLY A 291 16.63 -17.47 16.14
N GLY A 292 16.59 -16.14 16.30
CA GLY A 292 17.41 -15.41 17.28
C GLY A 292 17.06 -15.73 18.75
N SER A 293 15.80 -16.10 19.02
CA SER A 293 15.31 -16.47 20.35
C SER A 293 15.83 -17.84 20.80
N ILE A 294 15.94 -18.80 19.88
CA ILE A 294 16.39 -20.17 20.19
C ILE A 294 17.86 -20.19 20.64
N MET A 295 18.76 -19.49 19.93
CA MET A 295 20.19 -19.49 20.29
C MET A 295 20.51 -18.79 21.62
N GLN A 296 19.63 -17.92 22.14
CA GLN A 296 19.83 -17.31 23.47
C GLN A 296 19.46 -18.25 24.63
N ASN A 297 18.60 -19.27 24.39
CA ASN A 297 18.22 -20.25 25.41
C ASN A 297 19.21 -21.42 25.54
N GLU A 298 20.12 -21.60 24.57
CA GLU A 298 21.20 -22.62 24.65
C GLU A 298 22.50 -22.10 25.29
N THR A 299 22.52 -20.85 25.79
CA THR A 299 23.70 -20.23 26.44
C THR A 299 23.54 -19.88 27.93
N GLN A 300 22.54 -20.45 28.62
CA GLN A 300 22.36 -20.33 30.08
C GLN A 300 22.65 -21.64 30.83
#